data_AF-A0A1E4ZU47-F1
#
_entry.id   AF-A0A1E4ZU47-F1
#
_cell.length_a   1.000
_cell.length_b   1.000
_cell.length_c   1.000
_cell.angle_alpha   90.00
_cell.angle_beta   90.00
_cell.angle_gamma   90.00
#
_symmetry.space_group_name_H-M   'P 1'
#
loop_
_entity.id
_entity.type
_entity.pdbx_description
1 polymer ?
#
loop_
_entity_poly.entity_id
_entity_poly.type
_entity_poly.pdbx_seq_one_letter_code
_entity_poly.pdbx_strand_id
1 'polypeptide(L)'
;MISFNLPSSAVKKHKTGFSWSNTGPTKHWSHKILELLVFSIAVPGIGFFFFKHDPVGMNSGFAWFIIPPVVFAARYGALWGFLCAITCTASLAYPWLAYSTQFSDLLALGVGTVILSIIVGDYASSGKKQSAQEHAENQYLRHRLKEFSKDYHILKVSHGQLEEFMAGQRISVRQALQQLKPLLTTSGNKNKQVLQAGNELMAVFAQFGAVQVAGLYGMKANNRLNPEPIALHGDMPALNLFDPLVKLAIESGQLVSVKLEAHASETVDSKLLAVVPIIDSHNQLHGILAIKDMHFMAFQQENLNVLALLGSYIGDMLTRSRSIGESRSGWFLAELDNAIRFARTNRVQSALLTIKLKTTDQTQFVADYLGSNIRSLDSSWQPHSASGSNTVVILLPLMNKAQCEAYLQRVSKKLFDETKIDLTHVAAEVRMKQIMKRDTRDTCLTFVNNVTGFGKPKEGKFKRKRKRAA
;
A
#
# COMPACT_ATOMS: atom_id res chain seq x y z
N MET A 1 -14.89 -16.16 -20.51
CA MET A 1 -14.25 -17.47 -20.33
C MET A 1 -12.77 -17.24 -20.06
N ILE A 2 -12.39 -17.15 -18.79
CA ILE A 2 -10.99 -17.11 -18.36
C ILE A 2 -10.88 -18.07 -17.18
N SER A 3 -10.21 -19.19 -17.42
CA SER A 3 -9.95 -20.27 -16.48
C SER A 3 -8.80 -19.88 -15.55
N PHE A 4 -9.09 -19.73 -14.25
CA PHE A 4 -8.07 -19.57 -13.22
C PHE A 4 -7.70 -20.95 -12.66
N ASN A 5 -6.50 -21.42 -13.03
CA ASN A 5 -5.83 -22.53 -12.37
C ASN A 5 -5.32 -22.05 -11.00
N LEU A 6 -5.89 -22.59 -9.93
CA LEU A 6 -5.39 -22.41 -8.56
C LEU A 6 -4.26 -23.41 -8.29
N PRO A 7 -3.14 -22.99 -7.66
CA PRO A 7 -2.10 -23.91 -7.23
C PRO A 7 -2.55 -24.70 -6.01
N SER A 8 -2.33 -26.01 -6.07
CA SER A 8 -2.47 -26.96 -4.96
C SER A 8 -1.47 -26.62 -3.84
N SER A 9 -1.88 -25.82 -2.86
CA SER A 9 -1.11 -25.62 -1.62
C SER A 9 -1.53 -26.65 -0.58
N ALA A 10 -0.58 -27.51 -0.23
CA ALA A 10 -0.66 -28.55 0.78
C ALA A 10 -1.12 -28.00 2.15
N VAL A 11 -2.31 -28.43 2.57
CA VAL A 11 -2.81 -28.24 3.94
C VAL A 11 -2.05 -29.21 4.85
N LYS A 12 -1.00 -28.72 5.53
CA LYS A 12 -0.43 -29.38 6.71
C LYS A 12 -1.48 -29.35 7.83
N LYS A 13 -2.16 -30.47 8.03
CA LYS A 13 -3.02 -30.71 9.22
C LYS A 13 -2.16 -30.62 10.48
N HIS A 14 -2.34 -29.55 11.26
CA HIS A 14 -1.93 -29.52 12.66
C HIS A 14 -2.75 -30.57 13.42
N LYS A 15 -2.06 -31.62 13.88
CA LYS A 15 -2.59 -32.58 14.85
C LYS A 15 -2.61 -31.92 16.23
N THR A 16 -3.78 -31.49 16.68
CA THR A 16 -4.07 -31.28 18.11
C THR A 16 -5.00 -32.40 18.56
N GLY A 17 -4.55 -33.15 19.55
CA GLY A 17 -5.04 -34.48 19.91
C GLY A 17 -6.50 -34.54 20.32
N PHE A 18 -7.26 -35.38 19.61
CA PHE A 18 -8.24 -36.28 20.18
C PHE A 18 -8.40 -37.45 19.20
N SER A 19 -7.75 -38.57 19.50
CA SER A 19 -7.66 -39.72 18.59
C SER A 19 -8.96 -40.51 18.61
N TRP A 20 -9.82 -40.31 17.62
CA TRP A 20 -10.67 -41.39 17.18
C TRP A 20 -9.78 -42.39 16.44
N SER A 21 -9.55 -43.53 17.07
CA SER A 21 -8.84 -44.66 16.50
C SER A 21 -9.53 -45.08 15.21
N ASN A 22 -8.89 -44.78 14.08
CA ASN A 22 -9.29 -45.23 12.77
C ASN A 22 -8.91 -46.72 12.63
N THR A 23 -9.69 -47.60 13.26
CA THR A 23 -9.60 -49.05 13.05
C THR A 23 -10.61 -49.45 11.97
N GLY A 24 -10.15 -50.16 10.95
CA GLY A 24 -10.90 -50.46 9.72
C GLY A 24 -12.28 -51.12 9.90
N PRO A 25 -13.08 -51.19 8.82
CA PRO A 25 -14.52 -51.47 8.84
C PRO A 25 -14.91 -52.85 9.42
N THR A 26 -13.97 -53.77 9.57
CA THR A 26 -14.23 -55.15 10.02
C THR A 26 -14.29 -55.30 11.54
N LYS A 27 -13.63 -54.43 12.31
CA LYS A 27 -13.57 -54.56 13.78
C LYS A 27 -14.81 -54.03 14.50
N HIS A 28 -15.52 -53.07 13.89
CA HIS A 28 -16.79 -52.56 14.42
C HIS A 28 -17.95 -53.54 14.23
N TRP A 29 -17.90 -54.39 13.20
CA TRP A 29 -18.99 -55.31 12.88
C TRP A 29 -19.06 -56.48 13.87
N SER A 30 -17.90 -57.02 14.25
CA SER A 30 -17.79 -58.12 15.22
C SER A 30 -18.23 -57.71 16.63
N HIS A 31 -17.90 -56.49 17.07
CA HIS A 31 -18.41 -55.97 18.36
C HIS A 31 -19.93 -55.79 18.34
N LYS A 32 -20.50 -55.29 17.24
CA LYS A 32 -21.96 -55.10 17.11
C LYS A 32 -22.71 -56.43 17.11
N ILE A 33 -22.15 -57.46 16.48
CA ILE A 33 -22.72 -58.81 16.47
C ILE A 33 -22.66 -59.43 17.88
N LEU A 34 -21.54 -59.25 18.59
CA LEU A 34 -21.42 -59.73 19.98
C LEU A 34 -22.44 -59.03 20.89
N GLU A 35 -22.56 -57.71 20.81
CA GLU A 35 -23.53 -56.93 21.59
C GLU A 35 -24.98 -57.31 21.25
N LEU A 36 -25.28 -57.55 19.97
CA LEU A 36 -26.58 -58.04 19.51
C LEU A 36 -26.90 -59.42 20.11
N LEU A 37 -25.97 -60.37 20.07
CA LEU A 37 -26.16 -61.70 20.65
C LEU A 37 -26.35 -61.64 22.17
N VAL A 38 -25.56 -60.81 22.85
CA VAL A 38 -25.68 -60.60 24.30
C VAL A 38 -27.04 -60.01 24.64
N PHE A 39 -27.50 -58.94 23.98
CA PHE A 39 -28.80 -58.34 24.27
C PHE A 39 -29.99 -59.23 23.88
N SER A 40 -29.86 -59.94 22.76
CA SER A 40 -30.90 -60.84 22.24
C SER A 40 -31.07 -62.10 23.09
N ILE A 41 -30.00 -62.62 23.72
CA ILE A 41 -30.05 -63.84 24.52
C ILE A 41 -30.20 -63.54 26.02
N ALA A 42 -29.59 -62.46 26.52
CA ALA A 42 -29.61 -62.16 27.95
C ALA A 42 -31.01 -61.83 28.47
N VAL A 43 -31.83 -61.09 27.71
CA VAL A 43 -33.16 -60.68 28.19
C VAL A 43 -34.15 -61.85 28.22
N PRO A 44 -34.26 -62.70 27.19
CA PRO A 44 -34.97 -63.98 27.27
C PRO A 44 -34.44 -64.90 28.37
N GLY A 45 -33.11 -64.97 28.54
CA GLY A 45 -32.48 -65.80 29.58
C GLY A 45 -32.81 -65.33 31.00
N ILE A 46 -32.82 -64.02 31.24
CA ILE A 46 -33.23 -63.42 32.51
C ILE A 46 -34.74 -63.61 32.73
N GLY A 47 -35.56 -63.46 31.70
CA GLY A 47 -37.00 -63.70 31.76
C GLY A 47 -37.34 -65.15 32.15
N PHE A 48 -36.63 -66.12 31.58
CA PHE A 48 -36.78 -67.54 31.91
C PHE A 48 -36.34 -67.88 33.34
N PHE A 49 -35.32 -67.18 33.86
CA PHE A 49 -34.80 -67.42 35.21
C PHE A 49 -35.71 -66.84 36.31
N PHE A 50 -36.28 -65.64 36.08
CA PHE A 50 -37.12 -64.95 37.07
C PHE A 50 -38.61 -65.29 36.97
N PHE A 51 -39.16 -65.56 35.77
CA PHE A 51 -40.59 -65.80 35.54
C PHE A 51 -40.84 -67.15 34.89
N LYS A 52 -40.72 -68.22 35.69
CA LYS A 52 -40.84 -69.62 35.23
C LYS A 52 -42.21 -69.99 34.62
N HIS A 53 -43.25 -69.21 34.86
CA HIS A 53 -44.60 -69.43 34.33
C HIS A 53 -45.03 -68.45 33.23
N ASP A 54 -44.31 -67.35 32.99
CA ASP A 54 -44.59 -66.43 31.89
C ASP A 54 -43.31 -65.68 31.44
N PRO A 55 -42.45 -66.33 30.65
CA PRO A 55 -41.17 -65.76 30.21
C PRO A 55 -41.32 -64.62 29.19
N VAL A 56 -42.51 -64.43 28.59
CA VAL A 56 -42.78 -63.39 27.59
C VAL A 56 -43.52 -62.19 28.23
N GLY A 57 -44.10 -62.39 29.41
CA GLY A 57 -44.85 -61.37 30.15
C GLY A 57 -46.23 -61.09 29.56
N MET A 58 -46.78 -62.00 28.75
CA MET A 58 -48.05 -61.81 28.04
C MET A 58 -49.25 -61.70 28.98
N ASN A 59 -49.20 -62.35 30.15
CA ASN A 59 -50.26 -62.27 31.17
C ASN A 59 -50.05 -61.10 32.15
N SER A 60 -48.89 -60.43 32.09
CA SER A 60 -48.50 -59.34 33.02
C SER A 60 -48.80 -57.92 32.50
N GLY A 61 -49.48 -57.81 31.36
CA GLY A 61 -49.96 -56.54 30.78
C GLY A 61 -48.96 -55.81 29.87
N PHE A 62 -47.65 -56.07 29.98
CA PHE A 62 -46.63 -55.48 29.11
C PHE A 62 -45.52 -56.47 28.73
N ALA A 63 -45.24 -56.59 27.44
CA ALA A 63 -44.20 -57.47 26.94
C ALA A 63 -42.82 -56.79 27.03
N TRP A 64 -42.09 -57.08 28.10
CA TRP A 64 -40.74 -56.58 28.34
C TRP A 64 -39.73 -56.95 27.25
N PHE A 65 -40.03 -58.00 26.48
CA PHE A 65 -39.28 -58.46 25.32
C PHE A 65 -39.15 -57.40 24.20
N ILE A 66 -40.06 -56.43 24.12
CA ILE A 66 -40.06 -55.40 23.08
C ILE A 66 -38.87 -54.41 23.25
N ILE A 67 -38.41 -54.21 24.49
CA ILE A 67 -37.45 -53.16 24.83
C ILE A 67 -36.08 -53.35 24.15
N PRO A 68 -35.43 -54.53 24.20
CA PRO A 68 -34.08 -54.67 23.64
C PRO A 68 -34.01 -54.42 22.13
N PRO A 69 -34.91 -54.98 21.29
CA PRO A 69 -34.92 -54.68 19.86
C PRO A 69 -35.11 -53.19 19.54
N VAL A 70 -36.00 -52.51 20.28
CA VAL A 70 -36.29 -51.07 20.07
C VAL A 70 -35.12 -50.18 20.49
N VAL A 71 -34.49 -50.46 21.63
CA VAL A 71 -33.29 -49.73 22.08
C VAL A 71 -32.13 -49.94 21.11
N PHE A 72 -31.95 -51.18 20.63
CA PHE A 72 -30.91 -51.50 19.66
C PHE A 72 -31.18 -50.82 18.31
N ALA A 73 -32.45 -50.72 17.89
CA ALA A 73 -32.87 -49.99 16.70
C ALA A 73 -32.55 -48.49 16.78
N ALA A 74 -32.87 -47.83 17.90
CA ALA A 74 -32.58 -46.41 18.10
C ALA A 74 -31.07 -46.12 18.08
N ARG A 75 -30.25 -47.04 18.60
CA ARG A 75 -28.80 -46.88 18.66
C ARG A 75 -28.10 -47.19 17.34
N TYR A 76 -28.39 -48.33 16.73
CA TYR A 76 -27.64 -48.86 15.58
C TYR A 76 -28.38 -48.76 14.24
N GLY A 77 -29.66 -48.35 14.24
CA GLY A 77 -30.50 -48.17 13.05
C GLY A 77 -31.42 -49.36 12.77
N ALA A 78 -32.30 -49.19 11.77
CA ALA A 78 -33.38 -50.13 11.47
C ALA A 78 -32.91 -51.57 11.19
N LEU A 79 -31.83 -51.76 10.43
CA LEU A 79 -31.30 -53.09 10.07
C LEU A 79 -30.90 -53.92 11.31
N TRP A 80 -30.26 -53.27 12.28
CA TRP A 80 -29.77 -53.93 13.49
C TRP A 80 -30.90 -54.18 14.50
N GLY A 81 -31.88 -53.27 14.56
CA GLY A 81 -33.13 -53.49 15.30
C GLY A 81 -33.91 -54.69 14.76
N PHE A 82 -34.03 -54.82 13.44
CA PHE A 82 -34.65 -55.95 12.76
C PHE A 82 -33.97 -57.29 13.09
N LEU A 83 -32.64 -57.35 12.96
CA LEU A 83 -31.88 -58.55 13.29
C LEU A 83 -32.00 -58.92 14.78
N CYS A 84 -32.00 -57.93 15.66
CA CYS A 84 -32.19 -58.15 17.10
C CYS A 84 -33.60 -58.69 17.39
N ALA A 85 -34.65 -58.09 16.80
CA ALA A 85 -36.03 -58.56 16.96
C ALA A 85 -36.22 -60.01 16.50
N ILE A 86 -35.66 -60.38 15.33
CA ILE A 86 -35.74 -61.76 14.80
C ILE A 86 -35.00 -62.74 15.69
N THR A 87 -33.76 -62.42 16.06
CA THR A 87 -32.94 -63.32 16.89
C THR A 87 -33.55 -63.49 18.27
N CYS A 88 -34.10 -62.42 18.85
CA CYS A 88 -34.78 -62.46 20.14
C CYS A 88 -36.05 -63.33 20.03
N THR A 89 -36.84 -63.18 18.94
CA THR A 89 -38.08 -63.96 18.72
C THR A 89 -37.75 -65.43 18.48
N ALA A 90 -36.70 -65.73 17.72
CA ALA A 90 -36.22 -67.08 17.47
C ALA A 90 -35.69 -67.75 18.75
N SER A 91 -34.99 -67.00 19.61
CA SER A 91 -34.49 -67.52 20.89
C SER A 91 -35.62 -67.90 21.86
N LEU A 92 -36.73 -67.16 21.86
CA LEU A 92 -37.92 -67.47 22.64
C LEU A 92 -38.76 -68.60 22.02
N ALA A 93 -38.80 -68.70 20.68
CA ALA A 93 -39.52 -69.76 19.99
C ALA A 93 -38.88 -71.15 20.19
N TYR A 94 -37.55 -71.24 20.34
CA TYR A 94 -36.82 -72.50 20.48
C TYR A 94 -37.29 -73.39 21.66
N PRO A 95 -37.46 -72.88 22.90
CA PRO A 95 -38.01 -73.67 24.00
C PRO A 95 -39.53 -73.88 23.93
N TRP A 96 -40.29 -73.01 23.24
CA TRP A 96 -41.76 -73.08 23.15
C TRP A 96 -42.28 -74.00 22.03
N LEU A 97 -41.45 -74.29 21.02
CA LEU A 97 -41.74 -75.25 19.96
C LEU A 97 -41.99 -76.67 20.49
N ALA A 98 -41.54 -76.96 21.72
CA ALA A 98 -41.62 -78.27 22.34
C ALA A 98 -42.84 -78.46 23.28
N TYR A 99 -43.62 -77.42 23.64
CA TYR A 99 -44.57 -77.54 24.76
C TYR A 99 -45.90 -76.75 24.76
N SER A 100 -46.35 -76.00 23.73
CA SER A 100 -47.69 -75.35 23.84
C SER A 100 -48.39 -74.86 22.55
N THR A 101 -49.67 -74.49 22.72
CA THR A 101 -50.66 -73.96 21.75
C THR A 101 -50.63 -72.43 21.53
N GLN A 102 -49.71 -71.68 22.15
CA GLN A 102 -49.67 -70.19 22.13
C GLN A 102 -48.67 -69.59 21.11
N PHE A 103 -48.20 -70.39 20.15
CA PHE A 103 -47.20 -69.97 19.16
C PHE A 103 -47.65 -68.81 18.26
N SER A 104 -48.96 -68.72 17.95
CA SER A 104 -49.52 -67.66 17.10
C SER A 104 -49.41 -66.27 17.73
N ASP A 105 -49.57 -66.16 19.06
CA ASP A 105 -49.51 -64.88 19.77
C ASP A 105 -48.07 -64.37 19.89
N LEU A 106 -47.10 -65.27 20.06
CA LEU A 106 -45.66 -64.95 20.06
C LEU A 106 -45.22 -64.44 18.68
N LEU A 107 -45.71 -65.06 17.61
CA LEU A 107 -45.45 -64.59 16.25
C LEU A 107 -46.06 -63.21 15.98
N ALA A 108 -47.30 -62.97 16.41
CA ALA A 108 -47.93 -61.65 16.26
C ALA A 108 -47.14 -60.56 17.01
N LEU A 109 -46.68 -60.85 18.23
CA LEU A 109 -45.85 -59.94 19.02
C LEU A 109 -44.47 -59.73 18.38
N GLY A 110 -43.82 -60.79 17.91
CA GLY A 110 -42.56 -60.73 17.17
C GLY A 110 -42.65 -59.84 15.94
N VAL A 111 -43.69 -60.01 15.12
CA VAL A 111 -43.95 -59.16 13.95
C VAL A 111 -44.17 -57.71 14.36
N GLY A 112 -44.95 -57.44 15.42
CA GLY A 112 -45.13 -56.09 15.96
C GLY A 112 -43.82 -55.43 16.42
N THR A 113 -42.94 -56.19 17.09
CA THR A 113 -41.63 -55.68 17.52
C THR A 113 -40.67 -55.39 16.36
N VAL A 114 -40.74 -56.19 15.31
CA VAL A 114 -39.98 -55.96 14.08
C VAL A 114 -40.42 -54.66 13.42
N ILE A 115 -41.72 -54.45 13.24
CA ILE A 115 -42.26 -53.23 12.63
C ILE A 115 -41.89 -52.00 13.46
N LEU A 116 -42.09 -52.05 14.78
CA LEU A 116 -41.74 -50.95 15.69
C LEU A 116 -40.24 -50.63 15.65
N SER A 117 -39.38 -51.65 15.64
CA SER A 117 -37.93 -51.49 15.58
C SER A 117 -37.48 -50.86 14.25
N ILE A 118 -38.13 -51.22 13.13
CA ILE A 118 -37.83 -50.61 11.83
C ILE A 118 -38.18 -49.11 11.85
N ILE A 119 -39.38 -48.75 12.31
CA ILE A 119 -39.83 -47.34 12.34
C ILE A 119 -38.92 -46.50 13.23
N VAL A 120 -38.67 -46.95 14.47
CA VAL A 120 -37.80 -46.24 15.42
C VAL A 120 -36.37 -46.13 14.88
N GLY A 121 -35.88 -47.19 14.25
CA GLY A 121 -34.54 -47.21 13.67
C GLY A 121 -34.39 -46.27 12.47
N ASP A 122 -35.41 -46.11 11.64
CA ASP A 122 -35.38 -45.24 10.47
C ASP A 122 -35.33 -43.76 10.87
N TYR A 123 -36.23 -43.33 11.76
CA TYR A 123 -36.23 -41.98 12.32
C TYR A 123 -34.92 -41.65 13.05
N ALA A 124 -34.40 -42.57 13.87
CA ALA A 124 -33.13 -42.37 14.55
C ALA A 124 -31.95 -42.27 13.58
N SER A 125 -31.98 -43.00 12.47
CA SER A 125 -30.92 -42.95 11.45
C SER A 125 -30.97 -41.66 10.63
N SER A 126 -32.16 -41.21 10.27
CA SER A 126 -32.38 -39.98 9.50
C SER A 126 -32.02 -38.74 10.32
N GLY A 127 -32.40 -38.69 11.60
CA GLY A 127 -32.02 -37.61 12.50
C GLY A 127 -30.50 -37.48 12.69
N LYS A 128 -29.77 -38.60 12.79
CA LYS A 128 -28.30 -38.59 12.87
C LYS A 128 -27.66 -38.02 11.60
N LYS A 129 -28.18 -38.35 10.42
CA LYS A 129 -27.69 -37.82 9.14
C LYS A 129 -27.91 -36.31 9.04
N GLN A 130 -29.11 -35.85 9.38
CA GLN A 130 -29.45 -34.43 9.36
C GLN A 130 -28.58 -33.63 10.34
N SER A 131 -28.45 -34.10 11.59
CA SER A 131 -27.58 -33.47 12.59
C SER A 131 -26.12 -33.41 12.13
N ALA A 132 -25.59 -34.48 11.53
CA ALA A 132 -24.22 -34.48 11.01
C ALA A 132 -24.03 -33.46 9.89
N GLN A 133 -25.02 -33.31 9.00
CA GLN A 133 -24.99 -32.32 7.92
C GLN A 133 -25.04 -30.89 8.45
N GLU A 134 -25.95 -30.59 9.38
CA GLU A 134 -26.07 -29.27 10.02
C GLU A 134 -24.80 -28.90 10.81
N HIS A 135 -24.18 -29.88 11.47
CA HIS A 135 -22.89 -29.67 12.15
C HIS A 135 -21.76 -29.37 11.16
N ALA A 136 -21.71 -30.07 10.02
CA ALA A 136 -20.71 -29.82 8.98
C ALA A 136 -20.87 -28.43 8.35
N GLU A 137 -22.12 -28.02 8.07
CA GLU A 137 -22.43 -26.69 7.53
C GLU A 137 -22.09 -25.58 8.53
N ASN A 138 -22.47 -25.75 9.80
CA ASN A 138 -22.10 -24.81 10.86
C ASN A 138 -20.58 -24.69 11.02
N GLN A 139 -19.85 -25.80 10.96
CA GLN A 139 -18.39 -25.78 11.02
C GLN A 139 -17.80 -25.01 9.84
N TYR A 140 -18.34 -25.23 8.63
CA TYR A 140 -17.94 -24.50 7.43
C TYR A 140 -18.20 -22.99 7.57
N LEU A 141 -19.40 -22.59 8.01
CA LEU A 141 -19.76 -21.18 8.21
C LEU A 141 -18.88 -20.52 9.27
N ARG A 142 -18.60 -21.20 10.39
CA ARG A 142 -17.69 -20.71 11.43
C ARG A 142 -16.27 -20.52 10.88
N HIS A 143 -15.78 -21.45 10.08
CA HIS A 143 -14.48 -21.32 9.43
C HIS A 143 -14.44 -20.08 8.53
N ARG A 144 -15.46 -19.92 7.67
CA ARG A 144 -15.54 -18.81 6.73
C ARG A 144 -15.70 -17.45 7.41
N LEU A 145 -16.46 -17.38 8.50
CA LEU A 145 -16.56 -16.17 9.33
C LEU A 145 -15.20 -15.81 9.95
N LYS A 146 -14.43 -16.81 10.40
CA LYS A 146 -13.10 -16.61 10.97
C LYS A 146 -12.11 -16.09 9.92
N GLU A 147 -12.14 -16.64 8.72
CA GLU A 147 -11.35 -16.13 7.58
C GLU A 147 -11.74 -14.68 7.26
N PHE A 148 -13.03 -14.40 7.10
CA PHE A 148 -13.52 -13.04 6.83
C PHE A 148 -13.12 -12.05 7.92
N SER A 149 -13.23 -12.43 9.19
CA SER A 149 -12.82 -11.58 10.32
C SER A 149 -11.33 -11.27 10.31
N LYS A 150 -10.50 -12.28 9.99
CA LYS A 150 -9.05 -12.10 9.86
C LYS A 150 -8.73 -11.15 8.71
N ASP A 151 -9.31 -11.35 7.55
CA ASP A 151 -9.06 -10.53 6.36
C ASP A 151 -9.53 -9.08 6.58
N TYR A 152 -10.70 -8.89 7.18
CA TYR A 152 -11.20 -7.58 7.57
C TYR A 152 -10.25 -6.88 8.56
N HIS A 153 -9.77 -7.60 9.58
CA HIS A 153 -8.85 -7.03 10.55
C HIS A 153 -7.53 -6.60 9.91
N ILE A 154 -6.96 -7.43 9.04
CA ILE A 154 -5.75 -7.11 8.28
C ILE A 154 -5.97 -5.86 7.41
N LEU A 155 -7.10 -5.79 6.68
CA LEU A 155 -7.43 -4.65 5.85
C LEU A 155 -7.60 -3.37 6.68
N LYS A 156 -8.29 -3.44 7.82
CA LYS A 156 -8.51 -2.30 8.71
C LYS A 156 -7.19 -1.76 9.27
N VAL A 157 -6.29 -2.65 9.70
CA VAL A 157 -4.96 -2.27 10.19
C VAL A 157 -4.12 -1.65 9.08
N SER A 158 -4.10 -2.25 7.89
CA SER A 158 -3.42 -1.72 6.70
C SER A 158 -3.92 -0.32 6.34
N HIS A 159 -5.23 -0.11 6.33
CA HIS A 159 -5.82 1.19 6.05
C HIS A 159 -5.47 2.23 7.11
N GLY A 160 -5.49 1.86 8.40
CA GLY A 160 -5.07 2.74 9.49
C GLY A 160 -3.60 3.16 9.37
N GLN A 161 -2.71 2.23 8.99
CA GLN A 161 -1.30 2.54 8.73
C GLN A 161 -1.12 3.49 7.54
N LEU A 162 -1.91 3.30 6.47
CA LEU A 162 -1.90 4.21 5.33
C LEU A 162 -2.40 5.60 5.72
N GLU A 163 -3.48 5.68 6.51
CA GLU A 163 -4.04 6.93 6.99
C GLU A 163 -3.06 7.68 7.90
N GLU A 164 -2.42 6.98 8.84
CA GLU A 164 -1.40 7.55 9.72
C GLU A 164 -0.19 8.07 8.91
N PHE A 165 0.29 7.27 7.94
CA PHE A 165 1.38 7.68 7.06
C PHE A 165 1.02 8.91 6.22
N MET A 166 -0.17 8.92 5.61
CA MET A 166 -0.67 10.08 4.84
C MET A 166 -0.89 11.31 5.73
N ALA A 167 -1.37 11.12 6.95
CA ALA A 167 -1.54 12.20 7.93
C ALA A 167 -0.21 12.74 8.44
N GLY A 168 0.88 11.95 8.41
CA GLY A 168 2.23 12.37 8.78
C GLY A 168 2.94 13.22 7.72
N GLN A 169 2.66 13.00 6.43
CA GLN A 169 3.29 13.71 5.29
C GLN A 169 2.71 15.12 5.02
N ARG A 170 2.28 15.87 6.05
CA ARG A 170 1.56 17.16 5.91
C ARG A 170 2.39 18.35 5.40
N ILE A 171 3.70 18.20 5.18
CA ILE A 171 4.57 19.30 4.75
C ILE A 171 4.83 19.18 3.25
N SER A 172 4.59 20.26 2.50
CA SER A 172 4.92 20.29 1.08
C SER A 172 6.44 20.36 0.86
N VAL A 173 6.94 19.70 -0.19
CA VAL A 173 8.37 19.76 -0.60
C VAL A 173 8.85 21.21 -0.72
N ARG A 174 7.97 22.07 -1.22
CA ARG A 174 8.19 23.51 -1.32
C ARG A 174 8.49 24.14 0.04
N GLN A 175 7.74 23.83 1.09
CA GLN A 175 7.98 24.41 2.43
C GLN A 175 9.33 23.99 3.01
N ALA A 176 9.78 22.76 2.81
CA ALA A 176 11.08 22.34 3.33
C ALA A 176 12.25 22.95 2.59
N LEU A 177 12.17 23.06 1.26
CA LEU A 177 13.14 23.82 0.49
C LEU A 177 13.18 25.30 0.92
N GLN A 178 12.04 25.90 1.28
CA GLN A 178 11.99 27.26 1.83
C GLN A 178 12.70 27.38 3.18
N GLN A 179 12.60 26.37 4.05
CA GLN A 179 13.27 26.32 5.34
C GLN A 179 14.79 26.15 5.20
N LEU A 180 15.26 25.38 4.22
CA LEU A 180 16.69 25.14 3.98
C LEU A 180 17.43 26.34 3.35
N LYS A 181 16.74 27.16 2.56
CA LYS A 181 17.37 28.27 1.83
C LYS A 181 18.24 29.20 2.70
N PRO A 182 17.76 29.78 3.82
CA PRO A 182 18.56 30.70 4.62
C PRO A 182 19.83 30.07 5.22
N LEU A 183 19.78 28.77 5.51
CA LEU A 183 20.86 28.01 6.13
C LEU A 183 22.03 27.81 5.18
N LEU A 184 21.74 27.64 3.89
CA LEU A 184 22.75 27.44 2.85
C LEU A 184 23.31 28.75 2.28
N THR A 185 22.60 29.88 2.46
CA THR A 185 23.08 31.20 2.01
C THR A 185 23.97 31.91 3.04
N THR A 186 23.95 31.49 4.31
CA THR A 186 24.74 32.12 5.37
C THR A 186 26.17 31.57 5.38
N SER A 187 27.01 32.10 4.48
CA SER A 187 28.44 31.79 4.45
C SER A 187 29.18 32.48 5.61
N GLY A 188 29.51 31.74 6.68
CA GLY A 188 30.28 32.31 7.80
C GLY A 188 30.90 31.30 8.76
N ASN A 189 32.04 30.69 8.38
CA ASN A 189 32.94 29.81 9.15
C ASN A 189 32.89 28.30 8.78
N LYS A 190 33.96 27.82 8.14
CA LYS A 190 33.95 26.75 7.11
C LYS A 190 33.70 25.31 7.57
N ASN A 191 33.95 24.94 8.84
CA ASN A 191 33.88 23.51 9.23
C ASN A 191 32.67 23.20 10.12
N LYS A 192 32.39 24.01 11.14
CA LYS A 192 31.26 23.78 12.06
C LYS A 192 29.91 24.02 11.40
N GLN A 193 29.84 24.97 10.45
CA GLN A 193 28.63 25.23 9.67
C GLN A 193 28.34 24.19 8.60
N VAL A 194 29.36 23.55 8.01
CA VAL A 194 29.14 22.48 7.02
C VAL A 194 28.50 21.26 7.66
N LEU A 195 28.93 20.92 8.89
CA LEU A 195 28.29 19.85 9.67
C LEU A 195 26.88 20.23 10.12
N GLN A 196 26.66 21.48 10.54
CA GLN A 196 25.33 21.95 10.94
C GLN A 196 24.35 21.97 9.76
N ALA A 197 24.76 22.54 8.62
CA ALA A 197 23.98 22.51 7.39
C ALA A 197 23.76 21.08 6.88
N GLY A 198 24.75 20.19 7.05
CA GLY A 198 24.63 18.77 6.72
C GLY A 198 23.55 18.05 7.54
N ASN A 199 23.49 18.30 8.85
CA ASN A 199 22.48 17.71 9.73
C ASN A 199 21.07 18.22 9.40
N GLU A 200 20.93 19.51 9.07
CA GLU A 200 19.64 20.09 8.66
C GLU A 200 19.19 19.55 7.30
N LEU A 201 20.11 19.40 6.34
CA LEU A 201 19.83 18.73 5.07
C LEU A 201 19.40 17.28 5.26
N MET A 202 20.10 16.54 6.13
CA MET A 202 19.74 15.18 6.48
C MET A 202 18.34 15.11 7.11
N ALA A 203 17.99 16.04 8.00
CA ALA A 203 16.67 16.10 8.62
C ALA A 203 15.55 16.29 7.58
N VAL A 204 15.79 17.10 6.53
CA VAL A 204 14.84 17.25 5.43
C VAL A 204 14.71 15.95 4.63
N PHE A 205 15.81 15.28 4.28
CA PHE A 205 15.72 13.98 3.61
C PHE A 205 15.02 12.93 4.47
N ALA A 206 15.31 12.89 5.77
CA ALA A 206 14.68 11.99 6.72
C ALA A 206 13.17 12.21 6.81
N GLN A 207 12.75 13.47 6.94
CA GLN A 207 11.34 13.83 7.08
C GLN A 207 10.54 13.57 5.79
N PHE A 208 11.07 13.95 4.62
CA PHE A 208 10.34 13.84 3.35
C PHE A 208 10.37 12.43 2.78
N GLY A 209 11.53 11.78 2.85
CA GLY A 209 11.68 10.42 2.36
C GLY A 209 11.17 9.35 3.33
N ALA A 210 10.75 9.73 4.54
CA ALA A 210 10.56 8.82 5.67
C ALA A 210 11.74 7.84 5.82
N VAL A 211 12.95 8.40 5.70
CA VAL A 211 14.21 7.67 5.79
C VAL A 211 14.53 7.44 7.26
N GLN A 212 14.86 6.20 7.62
CA GLN A 212 15.14 5.79 8.99
C GLN A 212 16.64 5.68 9.25
N VAL A 213 17.39 5.17 8.26
CA VAL A 213 18.85 5.02 8.33
C VAL A 213 19.49 5.49 7.03
N ALA A 214 20.31 6.53 7.12
CA ALA A 214 21.05 7.07 5.97
C ALA A 214 22.32 7.82 6.38
N GLY A 215 23.24 7.95 5.42
CA GLY A 215 24.43 8.79 5.53
C GLY A 215 24.53 9.77 4.37
N LEU A 216 24.92 11.01 4.67
CA LEU A 216 25.18 12.05 3.70
C LEU A 216 26.69 12.21 3.54
N TYR A 217 27.18 12.05 2.31
CA TYR A 217 28.61 12.02 2.00
C TYR A 217 28.94 13.10 0.97
N GLY A 218 29.98 13.89 1.23
CA GLY A 218 30.44 14.93 0.32
C GLY A 218 31.45 14.41 -0.70
N MET A 219 31.60 15.14 -1.81
CA MET A 219 32.68 14.92 -2.77
C MET A 219 33.97 15.65 -2.34
N LYS A 220 35.11 14.99 -2.50
CA LYS A 220 36.45 15.60 -2.41
C LYS A 220 36.76 16.37 -3.70
N ALA A 221 37.74 17.27 -3.63
CA ALA A 221 38.18 18.09 -4.78
C ALA A 221 38.62 17.28 -6.01
N ASN A 222 38.97 16.00 -5.84
CA ASN A 222 39.36 15.08 -6.92
C ASN A 222 38.20 14.25 -7.48
N ASN A 223 36.95 14.69 -7.29
CA ASN A 223 35.74 13.99 -7.72
C ASN A 223 35.62 12.55 -7.17
N ARG A 224 36.23 12.28 -6.00
CA ARG A 224 36.05 11.04 -5.24
C ARG A 224 35.17 11.28 -4.03
N LEU A 225 34.36 10.30 -3.66
CA LEU A 225 33.53 10.39 -2.48
C LEU A 225 34.38 10.42 -1.20
N ASN A 226 34.03 11.29 -0.25
CA ASN A 226 34.62 11.26 1.07
C ASN A 226 34.01 10.11 1.89
N PRO A 227 34.82 9.16 2.42
CA PRO A 227 34.29 8.10 3.28
C PRO A 227 33.74 8.63 4.61
N GLU A 228 34.20 9.80 5.07
CA GLU A 228 33.65 10.44 6.26
C GLU A 228 32.30 11.08 5.95
N PRO A 229 31.23 10.71 6.67
CA PRO A 229 29.91 11.30 6.49
C PRO A 229 29.90 12.76 6.98
N ILE A 230 29.22 13.62 6.22
CA ILE A 230 28.89 14.99 6.65
C ILE A 230 27.82 14.93 7.75
N ALA A 231 26.84 14.04 7.59
CA ALA A 231 25.76 13.82 8.54
C ALA A 231 25.29 12.37 8.48
N LEU A 232 24.83 11.85 9.61
CA LEU A 232 24.24 10.52 9.75
C LEU A 232 22.83 10.63 10.30
N HIS A 233 21.97 9.72 9.89
CA HIS A 233 20.64 9.51 10.45
C HIS A 233 20.47 8.04 10.79
N GLY A 234 20.02 7.74 12.01
CA GLY A 234 19.94 6.38 12.53
C GLY A 234 21.31 5.72 12.72
N ASP A 235 21.30 4.39 12.83
CA ASP A 235 22.51 3.56 13.00
C ASP A 235 23.10 3.14 11.63
N MET A 236 23.66 4.13 10.93
CA MET A 236 24.22 3.95 9.60
C MET A 236 25.62 3.34 9.69
N PRO A 237 25.87 2.15 9.09
CA PRO A 237 27.19 1.54 9.06
C PRO A 237 28.14 2.33 8.15
N ALA A 238 29.44 2.06 8.29
CA ALA A 238 30.45 2.63 7.39
C ALA A 238 30.11 2.32 5.92
N LEU A 239 30.13 3.36 5.08
CA LEU A 239 29.76 3.25 3.67
C LEU A 239 30.81 2.43 2.91
N ASN A 240 30.36 1.39 2.21
CA ASN A 240 31.19 0.72 1.22
C ASN A 240 31.26 1.55 -0.06
N LEU A 241 32.42 2.14 -0.35
CA LEU A 241 32.65 2.94 -1.54
C LEU A 241 32.53 2.15 -2.85
N PHE A 242 32.65 0.82 -2.79
CA PHE A 242 32.53 -0.08 -3.94
C PHE A 242 31.14 -0.70 -4.07
N ASP A 243 30.16 -0.22 -3.30
CA ASP A 243 28.78 -0.69 -3.42
C ASP A 243 28.25 -0.42 -4.85
N PRO A 244 27.65 -1.41 -5.52
CA PRO A 244 27.14 -1.25 -6.87
C PRO A 244 26.16 -0.08 -7.03
N LEU A 245 25.30 0.18 -6.03
CA LEU A 245 24.35 1.29 -6.10
C LEU A 245 25.03 2.65 -6.01
N VAL A 246 26.09 2.76 -5.20
CA VAL A 246 26.89 3.99 -5.10
C VAL A 246 27.58 4.26 -6.43
N LYS A 247 28.22 3.24 -7.01
CA LYS A 247 28.89 3.36 -8.32
C LYS A 247 27.91 3.77 -9.42
N LEU A 248 26.76 3.09 -9.52
CA LEU A 248 25.73 3.40 -10.51
C LEU A 248 25.15 4.81 -10.33
N ALA A 249 24.93 5.27 -9.09
CA ALA A 249 24.43 6.62 -8.83
C ALA A 249 25.43 7.71 -9.23
N ILE A 250 26.73 7.47 -9.00
CA ILE A 250 27.80 8.39 -9.41
C ILE A 250 27.94 8.41 -10.94
N GLU A 251 27.89 7.25 -11.60
CA GLU A 251 28.04 7.13 -13.06
C GLU A 251 26.83 7.67 -13.83
N SER A 252 25.62 7.37 -13.37
CA SER A 252 24.38 7.80 -14.03
C SER A 252 24.00 9.24 -13.68
N GLY A 253 24.43 9.73 -12.52
CA GLY A 253 23.94 10.98 -11.95
C GLY A 253 22.44 10.96 -11.63
N GLN A 254 21.85 9.77 -11.46
CA GLN A 254 20.44 9.59 -11.15
C GLN A 254 20.25 8.83 -9.85
N LEU A 255 19.07 8.97 -9.25
CA LEU A 255 18.71 8.13 -8.11
C LEU A 255 18.65 6.68 -8.56
N VAL A 256 19.37 5.81 -7.85
CA VAL A 256 19.35 4.37 -8.07
C VAL A 256 18.79 3.70 -6.82
N SER A 257 17.94 2.71 -7.01
CA SER A 257 17.37 1.91 -5.92
C SER A 257 17.35 0.44 -6.31
N VAL A 258 17.28 -0.45 -5.31
CA VAL A 258 17.04 -1.87 -5.54
C VAL A 258 15.61 -2.01 -6.08
N LYS A 259 15.45 -2.37 -7.35
CA LYS A 259 14.12 -2.58 -7.94
C LYS A 259 13.38 -3.71 -7.19
N LEU A 260 12.15 -3.44 -6.76
CA LEU A 260 11.22 -4.45 -6.22
C LEU A 260 10.84 -5.54 -7.24
N GLU A 261 11.04 -5.32 -8.55
CA GLU A 261 10.54 -6.19 -9.64
C GLU A 261 11.61 -6.63 -10.67
N ALA A 262 12.86 -6.86 -10.26
CA ALA A 262 13.84 -7.49 -11.15
C ALA A 262 13.80 -9.01 -11.02
N HIS A 263 12.84 -9.64 -11.71
CA HIS A 263 13.06 -11.01 -12.19
C HIS A 263 14.23 -10.98 -13.21
N ALA A 264 15.23 -11.84 -12.96
CA ALA A 264 16.37 -12.20 -13.82
C ALA A 264 17.71 -11.43 -13.65
N SER A 265 18.66 -12.17 -13.06
CA SER A 265 20.09 -12.30 -13.41
C SER A 265 21.19 -11.50 -12.72
N GLU A 266 20.94 -10.47 -11.92
CA GLU A 266 21.99 -9.93 -11.04
C GLU A 266 21.40 -9.63 -9.67
N THR A 267 21.61 -10.53 -8.71
CA THR A 267 21.45 -10.19 -7.29
C THR A 267 22.48 -9.13 -6.97
N VAL A 268 22.09 -7.86 -7.06
CA VAL A 268 22.90 -6.74 -6.59
C VAL A 268 23.02 -6.92 -5.08
N ASP A 269 24.14 -7.47 -4.63
CA ASP A 269 24.49 -7.60 -3.21
C ASP A 269 24.87 -6.20 -2.69
N SER A 270 23.85 -5.37 -2.50
CA SER A 270 23.96 -4.05 -1.90
C SER A 270 23.29 -4.05 -0.54
N LYS A 271 23.96 -3.44 0.43
CA LYS A 271 23.41 -3.22 1.77
C LYS A 271 22.59 -1.93 1.85
N LEU A 272 22.42 -1.24 0.72
CA LEU A 272 21.67 0.00 0.61
C LEU A 272 20.37 -0.26 -0.15
N LEU A 273 19.30 0.46 0.22
CA LEU A 273 18.04 0.43 -0.51
C LEU A 273 18.05 1.40 -1.69
N ALA A 274 18.63 2.59 -1.49
CA ALA A 274 18.68 3.63 -2.51
C ALA A 274 19.86 4.58 -2.31
N VAL A 275 20.32 5.20 -3.39
CA VAL A 275 21.34 6.24 -3.39
C VAL A 275 20.81 7.44 -4.16
N VAL A 276 20.79 8.60 -3.51
CA VAL A 276 20.32 9.87 -4.09
C VAL A 276 21.52 10.77 -4.35
N PRO A 277 21.88 11.04 -5.61
CA PRO A 277 22.96 11.97 -5.91
C PRO A 277 22.50 13.42 -5.75
N ILE A 278 23.38 14.27 -5.22
CA ILE A 278 23.17 15.72 -5.08
C ILE A 278 23.91 16.39 -6.23
N ILE A 279 23.19 16.66 -7.31
CA ILE A 279 23.75 17.17 -8.58
C ILE A 279 23.13 18.51 -8.93
N ASP A 280 23.96 19.43 -9.41
CA ASP A 280 23.50 20.73 -9.88
C ASP A 280 23.16 20.77 -11.38
N SER A 281 22.70 21.93 -11.84
CA SER A 281 22.39 22.23 -13.25
C SER A 281 23.57 22.11 -14.20
N HIS A 282 24.80 22.18 -13.68
CA HIS A 282 26.03 22.02 -14.44
C HIS A 282 26.52 20.56 -14.46
N ASN A 283 25.69 19.63 -13.97
CA ASN A 283 26.00 18.21 -13.86
C ASN A 283 27.22 17.94 -12.95
N GLN A 284 27.48 18.83 -12.00
CA GLN A 284 28.50 18.65 -10.96
C GLN A 284 27.89 17.91 -9.77
N LEU A 285 28.55 16.83 -9.35
CA LEU A 285 28.17 16.05 -8.18
C LEU A 285 28.77 16.69 -6.92
N HIS A 286 27.92 17.13 -5.99
CA HIS A 286 28.35 17.72 -4.71
C HIS A 286 28.46 16.69 -3.59
N GLY A 287 27.67 15.62 -3.68
CA GLY A 287 27.62 14.55 -2.69
C GLY A 287 26.57 13.51 -3.02
N ILE A 288 26.44 12.51 -2.16
CA ILE A 288 25.39 11.50 -2.24
C ILE A 288 24.73 11.31 -0.87
N LEU A 289 23.45 10.97 -0.89
CA LEU A 289 22.73 10.42 0.25
C LEU A 289 22.61 8.92 0.04
N ALA A 290 23.27 8.13 0.88
CA ALA A 290 23.14 6.67 0.89
C ALA A 290 22.07 6.27 1.90
N ILE A 291 21.01 5.62 1.44
CA ILE A 291 19.87 5.19 2.24
C ILE A 291 19.97 3.70 2.46
N LYS A 292 20.09 3.30 3.73
CA LYS A 292 20.07 1.90 4.15
C LYS A 292 18.65 1.44 4.47
N ASP A 293 17.91 2.21 5.28
CA ASP A 293 16.56 1.84 5.71
C ASP A 293 15.59 3.02 5.56
N MET A 294 14.39 2.73 5.08
CA MET A 294 13.28 3.69 5.01
C MET A 294 11.96 2.98 5.27
N HIS A 295 10.93 3.75 5.63
CA HIS A 295 9.60 3.19 5.85
C HIS A 295 9.10 2.48 4.57
N PHE A 296 8.62 1.23 4.68
CA PHE A 296 8.20 0.43 3.52
C PHE A 296 7.16 1.16 2.64
N MET A 297 6.17 1.82 3.25
CA MET A 297 5.16 2.60 2.50
C MET A 297 5.76 3.80 1.75
N ALA A 298 6.91 4.30 2.20
CA ALA A 298 7.64 5.37 1.54
C ALA A 298 8.56 4.86 0.43
N PHE A 299 8.83 3.55 0.34
CA PHE A 299 9.64 2.98 -0.72
C PHE A 299 8.83 2.76 -2.00
N GLN A 300 8.36 3.88 -2.56
CA GLN A 300 7.58 3.94 -3.79
C GLN A 300 8.26 4.88 -4.78
N GLN A 301 8.06 4.63 -6.08
CA GLN A 301 8.67 5.44 -7.14
C GLN A 301 8.36 6.93 -7.00
N GLU A 302 7.15 7.30 -6.57
CA GLU A 302 6.76 8.69 -6.37
C GLU A 302 7.61 9.37 -5.30
N ASN A 303 7.80 8.73 -4.14
CA ASN A 303 8.64 9.28 -3.07
C ASN A 303 10.13 9.31 -3.44
N LEU A 304 10.61 8.29 -4.17
CA LEU A 304 11.97 8.31 -4.71
C LEU A 304 12.16 9.50 -5.68
N ASN A 305 11.18 9.79 -6.53
CA ASN A 305 11.24 10.98 -7.41
C ASN A 305 11.30 12.28 -6.60
N VAL A 306 10.60 12.35 -5.45
CA VAL A 306 10.69 13.49 -4.53
C VAL A 306 12.09 13.61 -3.92
N LEU A 307 12.70 12.51 -3.50
CA LEU A 307 14.08 12.50 -3.00
C LEU A 307 15.08 12.95 -4.08
N ALA A 308 14.94 12.46 -5.32
CA ALA A 308 15.77 12.88 -6.45
C ALA A 308 15.61 14.38 -6.76
N LEU A 309 14.38 14.89 -6.67
CA LEU A 309 14.06 16.31 -6.82
C LEU A 309 14.74 17.15 -5.73
N LEU A 310 14.66 16.71 -4.46
CA LEU A 310 15.31 17.37 -3.34
C LEU A 310 16.84 17.41 -3.54
N GLY A 311 17.45 16.27 -3.88
CA GLY A 311 18.90 16.19 -4.15
C GLY A 311 19.35 17.14 -5.26
N SER A 312 18.58 17.20 -6.34
CA SER A 312 18.85 18.09 -7.47
C SER A 312 18.69 19.58 -7.09
N TYR A 313 17.65 19.92 -6.32
CA TYR A 313 17.41 21.30 -5.88
C TYR A 313 18.47 21.80 -4.88
N ILE A 314 18.87 20.93 -3.96
CA ILE A 314 19.94 21.19 -3.00
C ILE A 314 21.26 21.40 -3.74
N GLY A 315 21.58 20.58 -4.74
CA GLY A 315 22.75 20.75 -5.60
C GLY A 315 22.79 22.14 -6.25
N ASP A 316 21.69 22.55 -6.89
CA ASP A 316 21.60 23.89 -7.48
C ASP A 316 21.79 25.01 -6.44
N MET A 317 21.22 24.84 -5.25
CA MET A 317 21.33 25.83 -4.18
C MET A 317 22.76 25.95 -3.64
N LEU A 318 23.49 24.83 -3.52
CA LEU A 318 24.89 24.81 -3.12
C LEU A 318 25.76 25.55 -4.13
N THR A 319 25.57 25.32 -5.43
CA THR A 319 26.32 26.04 -6.48
C THR A 319 26.01 27.54 -6.47
N ARG A 320 24.74 27.91 -6.27
CA ARG A 320 24.31 29.32 -6.19
C ARG A 320 24.84 30.06 -4.97
N SER A 321 24.97 29.38 -3.82
CA SER A 321 25.55 29.99 -2.62
C SER A 321 27.02 30.41 -2.83
N ARG A 322 27.71 29.80 -3.80
CA ARG A 322 29.10 30.09 -4.14
C ARG A 322 29.24 31.18 -5.22
N SER A 323 28.22 31.42 -6.03
CA SER A 323 28.22 32.48 -7.05
C SER A 323 27.79 33.82 -6.46
N ILE A 324 28.71 34.47 -5.75
CA ILE A 324 28.52 35.83 -5.21
C ILE A 324 28.55 36.82 -6.39
N GLY A 325 27.39 37.22 -6.94
CA GLY A 325 27.34 38.32 -7.91
C GLY A 325 26.38 38.21 -9.10
N GLU A 326 25.46 37.25 -9.15
CA GLU A 326 24.48 37.20 -10.27
C GLU A 326 23.44 38.32 -10.18
N SER A 327 23.16 38.97 -11.32
CA SER A 327 22.04 39.91 -11.46
C SER A 327 20.70 39.22 -11.20
N ARG A 328 19.64 39.96 -10.81
CA ARG A 328 18.28 39.40 -10.67
C ARG A 328 17.81 38.64 -11.91
N SER A 329 18.24 39.07 -13.11
CA SER A 329 17.97 38.37 -14.36
C SER A 329 18.72 37.04 -14.49
N GLY A 330 20.00 36.98 -14.07
CA GLY A 330 20.76 35.72 -14.00
C GLY A 330 20.09 34.72 -13.07
N TRP A 331 19.69 35.19 -11.89
CA TRP A 331 19.02 34.35 -10.89
C TRP A 331 17.69 33.77 -11.41
N PHE A 332 16.88 34.60 -12.08
CA PHE A 332 15.64 34.16 -12.71
C PHE A 332 15.88 33.10 -13.81
N LEU A 333 16.87 33.32 -14.67
CA LEU A 333 17.19 32.39 -15.76
C LEU A 333 17.70 31.04 -15.24
N ALA A 334 18.51 31.05 -14.18
CA ALA A 334 18.97 29.83 -13.53
C ALA A 334 17.80 29.06 -12.91
N GLU A 335 16.88 29.74 -12.21
CA GLU A 335 15.69 29.08 -11.66
C GLU A 335 14.74 28.56 -12.76
N LEU A 336 14.66 29.24 -13.90
CA LEU A 336 13.90 28.78 -15.06
C LEU A 336 14.49 27.49 -15.65
N ASP A 337 15.82 27.41 -15.79
CA ASP A 337 16.50 26.21 -16.26
C ASP A 337 16.27 25.03 -15.30
N ASN A 338 16.27 25.29 -13.99
CA ASN A 338 15.93 24.29 -12.97
C ASN A 338 14.48 23.82 -13.09
N ALA A 339 13.52 24.74 -13.24
CA ALA A 339 12.11 24.41 -13.42
C ALA A 339 11.87 23.55 -14.68
N ILE A 340 12.57 23.84 -15.78
CA ILE A 340 12.52 23.05 -17.02
C ILE A 340 13.13 21.65 -16.79
N ARG A 341 14.27 21.57 -16.10
CA ARG A 341 14.92 20.29 -15.75
C ARG A 341 13.97 19.42 -14.92
N PHE A 342 13.31 19.99 -13.91
CA PHE A 342 12.37 19.25 -13.07
C PHE A 342 11.11 18.81 -13.80
N ALA A 343 10.60 19.62 -14.74
CA ALA A 343 9.50 19.22 -15.61
C ALA A 343 9.88 18.04 -16.51
N ARG A 344 11.15 17.93 -16.91
CA ARG A 344 11.67 16.86 -17.77
C ARG A 344 11.94 15.55 -17.03
N THR A 345 12.66 15.64 -15.91
CA THR A 345 13.18 14.47 -15.19
C THR A 345 12.18 13.95 -14.16
N ASN A 346 11.55 14.84 -13.38
CA ASN A 346 10.75 14.47 -12.20
C ASN A 346 9.24 14.62 -12.40
N ARG A 347 8.79 14.97 -13.63
CA ARG A 347 7.38 15.24 -13.99
C ARG A 347 6.71 16.30 -13.09
N VAL A 348 7.48 17.19 -12.49
CA VAL A 348 6.94 18.22 -11.61
C VAL A 348 6.53 19.45 -12.41
N GLN A 349 5.33 19.93 -12.14
CA GLN A 349 4.76 21.10 -12.79
C GLN A 349 5.28 22.39 -12.14
N SER A 350 5.72 23.34 -12.96
CA SER A 350 6.06 24.71 -12.54
C SER A 350 5.35 25.72 -13.41
N ALA A 351 4.99 26.88 -12.88
CA ALA A 351 4.22 27.89 -13.60
C ALA A 351 5.06 29.15 -13.86
N LEU A 352 4.94 29.68 -15.07
CA LEU A 352 5.53 30.95 -15.48
C LEU A 352 4.42 31.97 -15.69
N LEU A 353 4.46 33.06 -14.94
CA LEU A 353 3.44 34.09 -14.90
C LEU A 353 4.02 35.40 -15.42
N THR A 354 3.29 36.07 -16.29
CA THR A 354 3.64 37.41 -16.80
C THR A 354 2.48 38.36 -16.54
N ILE A 355 2.75 39.42 -15.79
CA ILE A 355 1.79 40.48 -15.46
C ILE A 355 2.27 41.76 -16.14
N LYS A 356 1.55 42.18 -17.17
CA LYS A 356 1.75 43.47 -17.82
C LYS A 356 0.89 44.51 -17.13
N LEU A 357 1.49 45.56 -16.61
CA LEU A 357 0.79 46.63 -15.91
C LEU A 357 0.48 47.78 -16.87
N LYS A 358 -0.65 48.45 -16.66
CA LYS A 358 -0.97 49.72 -17.33
C LYS A 358 0.00 50.81 -16.85
N THR A 359 0.29 51.79 -17.68
CA THR A 359 1.10 52.95 -17.30
C THR A 359 0.24 53.90 -16.47
N THR A 360 0.59 54.07 -15.21
CA THR A 360 -0.10 54.88 -14.18
C THR A 360 0.97 55.33 -13.17
N ASP A 361 0.68 56.37 -12.39
CA ASP A 361 1.63 56.89 -11.39
C ASP A 361 2.03 55.84 -10.34
N GLN A 362 1.17 54.85 -10.10
CA GLN A 362 1.40 53.76 -9.13
C GLN A 362 2.07 52.52 -9.75
N THR A 363 2.35 52.50 -11.05
CA THR A 363 2.80 51.28 -11.75
C THR A 363 4.14 50.77 -11.23
N GLN A 364 5.09 51.66 -10.97
CA GLN A 364 6.41 51.28 -10.47
C GLN A 364 6.30 50.66 -9.07
N PHE A 365 5.49 51.28 -8.20
CA PHE A 365 5.22 50.76 -6.87
C PHE A 365 4.58 49.36 -6.92
N VAL A 366 3.56 49.15 -7.75
CA VAL A 366 2.93 47.83 -7.91
C VAL A 366 3.91 46.82 -8.51
N ALA A 367 4.74 47.21 -9.47
CA ALA A 367 5.76 46.34 -10.06
C ALA A 367 6.80 45.89 -9.03
N ASP A 368 7.26 46.82 -8.18
CA ASP A 368 8.20 46.55 -7.12
C ASP A 368 7.57 45.74 -5.99
N TYR A 369 6.30 45.97 -5.69
CA TYR A 369 5.53 45.16 -4.74
C TYR A 369 5.41 43.69 -5.21
N LEU A 370 4.98 43.49 -6.46
CA LEU A 370 4.88 42.14 -7.05
C LEU A 370 6.25 41.46 -7.17
N GLY A 371 7.31 42.24 -7.43
CA GLY A 371 8.68 41.73 -7.54
C GLY A 371 9.35 41.40 -6.20
N SER A 372 8.98 42.10 -5.12
CA SER A 372 9.58 41.95 -3.79
C SER A 372 8.79 41.03 -2.86
N ASN A 373 7.46 40.95 -3.01
CA ASN A 373 6.58 40.13 -2.19
C ASN A 373 6.47 38.67 -2.71
N ILE A 374 7.62 38.12 -3.08
CA ILE A 374 7.78 36.74 -3.55
C ILE A 374 8.19 35.82 -2.38
N ARG A 375 7.69 34.58 -2.38
CA ARG A 375 8.14 33.60 -1.36
C ARG A 375 9.54 33.11 -1.70
N SER A 376 10.28 32.57 -0.74
CA SER A 376 11.73 32.36 -0.88
C SER A 376 12.18 31.46 -2.05
N LEU A 377 11.33 30.61 -2.62
CA LEU A 377 11.65 29.82 -3.83
C LEU A 377 11.19 30.46 -5.14
N ASP A 378 10.28 31.42 -5.08
CA ASP A 378 9.80 32.12 -6.27
C ASP A 378 10.87 33.07 -6.77
N SER A 379 10.90 33.30 -8.08
CA SER A 379 11.80 34.28 -8.68
C SER A 379 11.04 35.29 -9.52
N SER A 380 11.45 36.55 -9.39
CA SER A 380 10.87 37.66 -10.13
C SER A 380 11.93 38.29 -11.03
N TRP A 381 11.48 38.68 -12.22
CA TRP A 381 12.28 39.44 -13.16
C TRP A 381 11.43 40.54 -13.77
N GLN A 382 11.96 41.76 -13.78
CA GLN A 382 11.37 42.91 -14.46
C GLN A 382 12.22 43.18 -15.72
N PRO A 383 11.86 42.61 -16.89
CA PRO A 383 12.57 42.89 -18.14
C PRO A 383 12.37 44.35 -18.56
N HIS A 384 13.47 45.00 -18.95
CA HIS A 384 13.41 46.33 -19.56
C HIS A 384 12.81 46.23 -20.97
N SER A 385 11.64 46.81 -21.18
CA SER A 385 11.01 46.86 -22.51
C SER A 385 11.39 48.13 -23.27
N ALA A 386 11.70 47.98 -24.56
CA ALA A 386 11.98 49.10 -25.46
C ALA A 386 10.76 50.02 -25.68
N SER A 387 9.55 49.57 -25.34
CA SER A 387 8.30 50.34 -25.44
C SER A 387 7.83 50.94 -24.10
N GLY A 388 8.64 50.87 -23.04
CA GLY A 388 8.27 51.39 -21.72
C GLY A 388 7.15 50.61 -21.01
N SER A 389 6.86 49.37 -21.44
CA SER A 389 5.83 48.55 -20.81
C SER A 389 6.36 47.89 -19.53
N ASN A 390 5.78 48.26 -18.38
CA ASN A 390 6.12 47.69 -17.08
C ASN A 390 5.53 46.29 -16.94
N THR A 391 6.37 45.27 -17.14
CA THR A 391 5.97 43.86 -17.04
C THR A 391 6.75 43.20 -15.92
N VAL A 392 6.04 42.49 -15.05
CA VAL A 392 6.65 41.64 -14.03
C VAL A 392 6.51 40.19 -14.46
N VAL A 393 7.62 39.48 -14.54
CA VAL A 393 7.67 38.05 -14.79
C VAL A 393 7.93 37.35 -13.46
N ILE A 394 7.11 36.37 -13.12
CA ILE A 394 7.23 35.60 -11.89
C ILE A 394 7.28 34.12 -12.26
N LEU A 395 8.33 33.44 -11.82
CA LEU A 395 8.44 32.00 -11.89
C LEU A 395 8.01 31.41 -10.54
N LEU A 396 7.12 30.44 -10.62
CA LEU A 396 6.54 29.74 -9.49
C LEU A 396 6.92 28.26 -9.59
N PRO A 397 8.06 27.84 -8.98
CA PRO A 397 8.48 26.45 -9.00
C PRO A 397 7.49 25.57 -8.22
N LEU A 398 7.32 24.33 -8.69
CA LEU A 398 6.52 23.29 -8.02
C LEU A 398 5.04 23.67 -7.85
N MET A 399 4.49 24.48 -8.77
CA MET A 399 3.08 24.90 -8.76
C MET A 399 2.33 24.49 -10.02
N ASN A 400 1.15 23.91 -9.82
CA ASN A 400 0.19 23.64 -10.88
C ASN A 400 -0.70 24.86 -11.17
N LYS A 401 -1.54 24.75 -12.21
CA LYS A 401 -2.43 25.83 -12.66
C LYS A 401 -3.34 26.37 -11.55
N ALA A 402 -4.01 25.48 -10.80
CA ALA A 402 -4.92 25.87 -9.72
C ALA A 402 -4.19 26.58 -8.56
N GLN A 403 -3.01 26.09 -8.19
CA GLN A 403 -2.15 26.72 -7.19
C GLN A 403 -1.67 28.12 -7.65
N CYS A 404 -1.40 28.30 -8.94
CA CYS A 404 -1.04 29.60 -9.52
C CYS A 404 -2.22 30.59 -9.46
N GLU A 405 -3.44 30.15 -9.73
CA GLU A 405 -4.65 30.98 -9.63
C GLU A 405 -4.90 31.40 -8.16
N ALA A 406 -4.78 30.47 -7.22
CA ALA A 406 -4.85 30.76 -5.79
C ALA A 406 -3.73 31.72 -5.33
N TYR A 407 -2.53 31.60 -5.89
CA TYR A 407 -1.43 32.54 -5.65
C TYR A 407 -1.81 33.96 -6.09
N LEU A 408 -2.36 34.12 -7.29
CA LEU A 408 -2.80 35.41 -7.82
C LEU A 408 -3.87 36.04 -6.95
N GLN A 409 -4.90 35.27 -6.53
CA GLN A 409 -5.94 35.75 -5.62
C GLN A 409 -5.39 36.21 -4.27
N ARG A 410 -4.41 35.47 -3.72
CA ARG A 410 -3.77 35.83 -2.44
C ARG A 410 -2.94 37.10 -2.57
N VAL A 411 -2.20 37.26 -3.67
CA VAL A 411 -1.38 38.46 -3.92
C VAL A 411 -2.26 39.67 -4.20
N SER A 412 -3.33 39.52 -4.99
CA SER A 412 -4.27 40.61 -5.26
C SER A 412 -4.98 41.06 -3.98
N LYS A 413 -5.43 40.12 -3.14
CA LYS A 413 -6.03 40.44 -1.83
C LYS A 413 -5.05 41.17 -0.93
N LYS A 414 -3.81 40.68 -0.82
CA LYS A 414 -2.78 41.31 0.03
C LYS A 414 -2.43 42.72 -0.46
N LEU A 415 -2.29 42.90 -1.78
CA LEU A 415 -2.09 44.22 -2.40
C LEU A 415 -3.25 45.16 -2.04
N PHE A 416 -4.50 44.70 -2.20
CA PHE A 416 -5.68 45.49 -1.88
C PHE A 416 -5.77 45.85 -0.38
N ASP A 417 -5.45 44.91 0.50
CA ASP A 417 -5.51 45.15 1.95
C ASP A 417 -4.51 46.24 2.37
N GLU A 418 -3.28 46.22 1.84
CA GLU A 418 -2.20 47.15 2.18
C GLU A 418 -2.26 48.49 1.44
N THR A 419 -2.77 48.51 0.21
CA THR A 419 -2.64 49.69 -0.68
C THR A 419 -3.96 50.20 -1.22
N LYS A 420 -5.06 49.46 -1.02
CA LYS A 420 -6.40 49.69 -1.60
C LYS A 420 -6.43 49.69 -3.14
N ILE A 421 -5.39 49.15 -3.77
CA ILE A 421 -5.29 48.98 -5.23
C ILE A 421 -5.73 47.56 -5.60
N ASP A 422 -6.66 47.45 -6.55
CA ASP A 422 -7.02 46.16 -7.14
C ASP A 422 -6.12 45.84 -8.34
N LEU A 423 -5.50 44.66 -8.30
CA LEU A 423 -4.65 44.16 -9.37
C LEU A 423 -5.40 44.06 -10.71
N THR A 424 -6.70 43.78 -10.71
CA THR A 424 -7.50 43.66 -11.93
C THR A 424 -7.64 44.98 -12.69
N HIS A 425 -7.64 46.12 -11.98
CA HIS A 425 -7.74 47.44 -12.59
C HIS A 425 -6.40 47.93 -13.16
N VAL A 426 -5.29 47.58 -12.50
CA VAL A 426 -3.93 48.02 -12.87
C VAL A 426 -3.24 47.05 -13.85
N ALA A 427 -3.60 45.77 -13.83
CA ALA A 427 -3.10 44.80 -14.82
C ALA A 427 -3.75 45.05 -16.18
N ALA A 428 -2.92 45.29 -17.20
CA ALA A 428 -3.35 45.33 -18.59
C ALA A 428 -3.58 43.91 -19.13
N GLU A 429 -2.70 42.98 -18.74
CA GLU A 429 -2.72 41.61 -19.24
C GLU A 429 -2.02 40.68 -18.25
N VAL A 430 -2.65 39.55 -17.92
CA VAL A 430 -2.06 38.48 -17.11
C VAL A 430 -2.06 37.22 -17.95
N ARG A 431 -0.87 36.69 -18.24
CA ARG A 431 -0.72 35.39 -18.92
C ARG A 431 0.03 34.40 -18.06
N MET A 432 -0.36 33.14 -18.18
CA MET A 432 0.25 32.02 -17.49
C MET A 432 0.64 30.95 -18.51
N LYS A 433 1.83 30.39 -18.34
CA LYS A 433 2.32 29.21 -19.04
C LYS A 433 2.71 28.15 -18.01
N GLN A 434 2.09 26.98 -18.09
CA GLN A 434 2.56 25.80 -17.36
C GLN A 434 3.81 25.25 -18.08
N ILE A 435 4.91 25.10 -17.36
CA ILE A 435 6.14 24.48 -17.86
C ILE A 435 5.93 22.97 -17.91
N MET A 436 6.02 22.43 -19.12
CA MET A 436 5.85 21.01 -19.43
C MET A 436 7.18 20.39 -19.88
N LYS A 437 7.26 19.06 -19.92
CA LYS A 437 8.45 18.31 -20.37
C LYS A 437 9.02 18.73 -21.73
N ARG A 438 8.14 19.18 -22.64
CA ARG A 438 8.52 19.63 -24.01
C ARG A 438 9.10 21.04 -24.06
N ASP A 439 8.92 21.83 -23.02
CA ASP A 439 9.35 23.22 -23.02
C ASP A 439 10.88 23.31 -22.89
N THR A 440 11.44 24.28 -23.59
CA THR A 440 12.86 24.67 -23.52
C THR A 440 12.97 26.13 -23.08
N ARG A 441 14.19 26.55 -22.73
CA ARG A 441 14.49 27.93 -22.37
C ARG A 441 13.97 28.91 -23.43
N ASP A 442 14.20 28.61 -24.71
CA ASP A 442 13.73 29.44 -25.83
C ASP A 442 12.21 29.54 -25.90
N THR A 443 11.48 28.46 -25.67
CA THR A 443 10.01 28.49 -25.68
C THR A 443 9.45 29.34 -24.53
N CYS A 444 10.07 29.27 -23.34
CA CYS A 444 9.68 30.09 -22.19
C CYS A 444 10.05 31.56 -22.40
N LEU A 445 11.23 31.84 -22.96
CA LEU A 445 11.63 33.22 -23.29
C LEU A 445 10.79 33.80 -24.42
N THR A 446 10.39 33.01 -25.42
CA THR A 446 9.48 33.46 -26.48
C THR A 446 8.11 33.83 -25.89
N PHE A 447 7.61 33.06 -24.94
CA PHE A 447 6.39 33.39 -24.20
C PHE A 447 6.53 34.73 -23.45
N VAL A 448 7.65 34.94 -22.75
CA VAL A 448 7.94 36.21 -22.06
C VAL A 448 8.07 37.37 -23.05
N ASN A 449 8.78 37.18 -24.16
CA ASN A 449 9.02 38.20 -25.20
C ASN A 449 7.73 38.62 -25.91
N ASN A 450 6.79 37.68 -26.11
CA ASN A 450 5.49 37.98 -26.71
C ASN A 450 4.65 38.94 -25.86
N VAL A 451 4.83 38.92 -24.54
CA VAL A 451 4.09 39.81 -23.60
C VAL A 451 4.86 41.10 -23.33
N THR A 452 6.19 41.00 -23.17
CA THR A 452 7.07 42.10 -22.75
C THR A 452 7.56 42.97 -23.92
N GLY A 453 7.61 42.44 -25.14
CA GLY A 453 8.32 43.05 -26.27
C GLY A 453 9.85 43.02 -26.16
N PHE A 454 10.39 42.31 -25.16
CA PHE A 454 11.81 42.15 -24.93
C PHE A 454 12.48 41.46 -26.14
N GLY A 455 13.55 42.06 -26.68
CA GLY A 455 14.34 41.47 -27.75
C GLY A 455 13.76 41.51 -29.18
N LYS A 456 12.67 42.25 -29.47
CA LYS A 456 12.30 42.50 -30.88
C LYS A 456 13.39 43.37 -31.53
N PRO A 457 14.13 42.89 -32.56
CA PRO A 457 14.95 43.79 -33.35
C PRO A 457 14.02 44.83 -33.98
N LYS A 458 14.43 46.11 -33.96
CA LYS A 458 13.77 47.14 -34.77
C LYS A 458 13.69 46.60 -36.20
N GLU A 459 12.50 46.48 -36.76
CA GLU A 459 12.31 46.27 -38.20
C GLU A 459 12.78 47.53 -38.95
N GLY A 460 14.09 47.73 -38.98
CA GLY A 460 14.77 48.76 -39.75
C GLY A 460 15.04 48.22 -41.14
N LYS A 461 14.13 48.53 -42.07
CA LYS A 461 14.27 48.51 -43.54
C LYS A 461 15.67 48.16 -44.07
N PHE A 462 15.99 46.87 -44.20
CA PHE A 462 17.05 46.45 -45.13
C PHE A 462 16.45 46.39 -46.54
N LYS A 463 16.32 47.56 -47.19
CA LYS A 463 16.19 47.63 -48.64
C LYS A 463 17.49 47.09 -49.24
N ARG A 464 17.49 45.81 -49.63
CA ARG A 464 18.53 45.19 -50.47
C ARG A 464 18.59 45.95 -51.81
N LYS A 465 19.45 46.97 -51.92
CA LYS A 465 19.90 47.50 -53.21
C LYS A 465 20.79 46.43 -53.85
N ARG A 466 20.22 45.62 -54.75
CA ARG A 466 21.01 44.91 -55.76
C ARG A 466 21.61 45.97 -56.69
N LYS A 467 22.90 46.30 -56.50
CA LYS A 467 23.71 46.96 -57.53
C LYS A 467 24.20 45.88 -58.49
N ARG A 468 23.81 45.99 -59.76
CA ARG A 468 24.51 45.43 -60.92
C ARG A 468 25.82 46.21 -61.11
N ALA A 469 26.92 45.51 -61.32
CA ALA A 469 28.16 45.89 -62.01
C ALA A 469 29.16 44.75 -61.74
N ALA A 470 29.90 44.19 -62.68
CA ALA A 470 29.97 44.28 -64.13
C ALA A 470 30.44 42.88 -64.60
#